data_AF-A0A2M9E8I9-F1
#
_entry.id   AF-A0A2M9E8I9-F1
#
_cell.length_a   1.000
_cell.length_b   1.000
_cell.length_c   1.000
_cell.angle_alpha   90.00
_cell.angle_beta   90.00
_cell.angle_gamma   90.00
#
_symmetry.space_group_name_H-M   'P 1'
#
loop_
_entity.id
_entity.type
_entity.pdbx_description
1 polymer ?
#
loop_
_entity_poly.entity_id
_entity_poly.type
_entity_poly.pdbx_seq_one_letter_code
_entity_poly.pdbx_strand_id
1 'polypeptide(L)' 'MPDSTPERPHTALPTPDPRPVAPEPPLPSDCCESGCTVCVYDSYAEELDDYRLRLAAWKQRNPDAAD' A
#
# COMPACT_ATOMS: atom_id res chain seq x y z
N MET A 1 21.55 -0.04 40.22
CA MET A 1 21.14 0.18 38.83
C MET A 1 19.64 0.45 38.82
N PRO A 2 19.17 1.70 38.81
CA PRO A 2 17.75 1.97 38.58
C PRO A 2 17.49 2.59 37.20
N ASP A 3 16.40 2.13 36.61
CA ASP A 3 15.57 2.79 35.60
C ASP A 3 16.13 2.98 34.18
N SER A 4 15.80 2.02 33.31
CA SER A 4 15.60 2.30 31.89
C SER A 4 14.18 1.88 31.56
N THR A 5 13.24 2.76 31.86
CA THR A 5 11.87 2.69 31.38
C THR A 5 11.88 2.56 29.84
N PRO A 6 11.26 1.52 29.24
CA PRO A 6 11.15 1.44 27.79
C PRO A 6 10.14 2.49 27.33
N GLU A 7 10.63 3.60 26.81
CA GLU A 7 9.79 4.53 26.06
C GLU A 7 9.46 3.95 24.66
N ARG A 8 8.20 4.17 24.28
CA ARG A 8 7.62 4.18 22.91
C ARG A 8 7.09 2.82 22.42
N PRO A 9 5.86 2.78 21.87
CA PRO A 9 5.49 3.65 20.76
C PRO A 9 4.21 4.47 20.98
N HIS A 10 4.18 5.66 20.38
CA HIS A 10 2.92 6.33 20.08
C HIS A 10 2.24 5.51 19.00
N THR A 11 1.36 4.61 19.42
CA THR A 11 0.39 3.96 18.54
C THR A 11 -0.48 5.08 17.98
N ALA A 12 -0.15 5.56 16.78
CA ALA A 12 -1.07 6.31 15.96
C ALA A 12 -2.34 5.47 15.87
N LEU A 13 -3.43 5.97 16.46
CA LEU A 13 -4.72 5.29 16.43
C LEU A 13 -5.03 4.95 14.97
N PRO A 14 -5.14 3.66 14.60
CA PRO A 14 -5.43 3.31 13.22
C PRO A 14 -6.80 3.88 12.90
N THR A 15 -6.87 4.79 11.93
CA THR A 15 -8.12 5.13 11.28
C THR A 15 -8.76 3.80 10.84
N PRO A 16 -10.01 3.51 11.22
CA PRO A 16 -10.60 2.19 11.01
C PRO A 16 -10.76 1.80 9.52
N ASP A 17 -10.55 2.74 8.61
CA ASP A 17 -10.59 2.51 7.17
C ASP A 17 -9.63 3.48 6.43
N PRO A 18 -8.31 3.24 6.47
CA PRO A 18 -7.36 4.12 5.80
C PRO A 18 -7.54 4.01 4.28
N ARG A 19 -7.33 5.12 3.57
CA ARG A 19 -7.39 5.13 2.10
C ARG A 19 -6.36 4.13 1.55
N PRO A 20 -6.74 3.24 0.62
CA PRO A 20 -5.79 2.38 -0.07
C PRO A 20 -4.69 3.23 -0.71
N VAL A 21 -3.46 2.71 -0.71
CA VAL A 21 -2.30 3.35 -1.35
C VAL A 21 -2.02 2.65 -2.66
N ALA A 22 -1.74 3.43 -3.71
CA ALA A 22 -1.40 2.90 -5.02
C ALA A 22 -0.05 2.17 -4.96
N PRO A 23 0.11 1.03 -5.65
CA PRO A 23 1.41 0.39 -5.75
C PRO A 23 2.40 1.32 -6.49
N GLU A 24 3.66 1.28 -6.10
CA GLU A 24 4.72 2.03 -6.76
C GLU A 24 5.02 1.41 -8.13
N PRO A 25 5.11 2.21 -9.22
CA PRO A 25 5.40 1.66 -10.53
C PRO A 25 6.82 1.04 -10.56
N PRO A 26 6.98 -0.16 -11.11
CA PRO A 26 8.29 -0.80 -11.19
C PRO A 26 9.21 -0.02 -12.12
N LEU A 27 10.49 0.03 -11.75
CA LEU A 27 11.52 0.65 -12.58
C LEU A 27 11.89 -0.27 -13.75
N PRO A 28 12.43 0.27 -14.85
CA PRO A 28 12.96 -0.55 -15.93
C PRO A 28 14.04 -1.52 -15.47
N SER A 29 14.82 -1.16 -14.45
CA SER A 29 15.83 -2.03 -13.82
C SER A 29 15.24 -3.20 -13.03
N ASP A 30 13.97 -3.12 -12.61
CA ASP A 30 13.27 -4.21 -11.93
C ASP A 30 12.75 -5.24 -12.93
N CYS A 31 12.64 -4.84 -14.20
CA CYS A 31 12.43 -5.77 -15.28
C CYS A 31 13.70 -6.59 -15.46
N CYS A 32 13.60 -7.87 -15.18
CA CYS A 32 14.68 -8.84 -15.30
C CYS A 32 15.20 -8.98 -16.74
N GLU A 33 14.44 -8.54 -17.76
CA GLU A 33 14.75 -8.50 -19.22
C GLU A 33 15.27 -9.80 -19.85
N SER A 34 15.46 -10.84 -19.05
CA SER A 34 16.19 -12.07 -19.34
C SER A 34 15.32 -13.32 -19.19
N GLY A 35 14.01 -13.15 -18.98
CA GLY A 35 13.04 -14.24 -18.91
C GLY A 35 12.73 -14.75 -17.50
N CYS A 36 12.63 -13.84 -16.51
CA CYS A 36 12.04 -14.22 -15.22
C CYS A 36 10.64 -14.83 -15.40
N THR A 37 10.29 -15.80 -14.57
CA THR A 37 9.03 -16.57 -14.67
C THR A 37 7.78 -15.70 -14.56
N VAL A 38 7.88 -14.57 -13.84
CA VAL A 38 6.80 -13.60 -13.68
C VAL A 38 7.32 -12.23 -14.12
N CYS A 39 6.56 -11.55 -14.99
CA CYS A 39 6.85 -10.19 -15.41
C CYS A 39 6.47 -9.22 -14.30
N VAL A 40 7.39 -8.37 -13.88
CA VAL A 40 7.13 -7.35 -12.83
C VAL A 40 5.99 -6.41 -13.23
N TYR A 41 5.85 -6.12 -14.52
CA TYR A 41 4.76 -5.28 -15.02
C TYR A 41 3.40 -5.97 -14.95
N ASP A 42 3.36 -7.29 -15.12
CA ASP A 42 2.11 -8.05 -15.01
C ASP A 42 1.65 -8.09 -13.55
N SER A 43 2.56 -8.41 -12.61
CA SER A 43 2.27 -8.34 -11.17
C SER A 43 1.84 -6.94 -10.73
N TYR A 44 2.52 -5.90 -11.22
CA TYR A 44 2.14 -4.52 -10.94
C TYR A 44 0.73 -4.19 -11.48
N ALA A 45 0.38 -4.66 -12.67
CA ALA A 45 -0.94 -4.44 -13.25
C ALA A 45 -2.04 -5.10 -12.40
N GLU A 46 -1.82 -6.34 -11.94
CA GLU A 46 -2.73 -7.05 -11.04
C GLU A 46 -2.91 -6.29 -9.72
N GLU A 47 -1.81 -5.87 -9.08
CA GLU A 47 -1.88 -5.09 -7.84
C GLU A 47 -2.58 -3.74 -8.04
N LEU A 48 -2.39 -3.11 -9.20
CA LEU A 48 -3.02 -1.83 -9.54
C LEU A 48 -4.54 -1.98 -9.72
N ASP A 49 -4.99 -3.10 -10.29
CA ASP A 49 -6.41 -3.40 -10.43
C ASP A 49 -7.06 -3.69 -9.06
N ASP A 50 -6.39 -4.46 -8.20
CA ASP A 50 -6.81 -4.67 -6.81
C ASP A 50 -6.85 -3.37 -6.02
N TYR A 51 -5.88 -2.48 -6.24
CA TYR A 51 -5.89 -1.15 -5.66
C TYR A 51 -7.11 -0.34 -6.11
N ARG A 52 -7.44 -0.33 -7.40
CA ARG A 52 -8.59 0.40 -7.95
C ARG A 52 -9.91 -0.10 -7.35
N LEU A 53 -10.06 -1.42 -7.22
CA LEU A 53 -11.24 -2.04 -6.59
C LEU A 53 -11.38 -1.63 -5.13
N ARG A 54 -10.28 -1.75 -4.36
CA ARG A 54 -10.26 -1.32 -2.95
C ARG A 54 -10.54 0.17 -2.80
N LEU A 55 -9.98 1.00 -3.67
CA LEU A 55 -10.18 2.45 -3.66
C LEU A 55 -11.64 2.81 -3.97
N ALA A 56 -12.27 2.14 -4.93
CA ALA A 56 -13.69 2.35 -5.24
C ALA A 56 -14.58 1.99 -4.04
N ALA A 57 -14.35 0.84 -3.40
CA ALA A 57 -15.08 0.44 -2.21
C ALA A 57 -14.83 1.39 -1.02
N TRP A 58 -13.59 1.87 -0.86
CA TRP A 58 -13.24 2.87 0.15
C TRP A 58 -13.97 4.19 -0.10
N LYS A 59 -14.02 4.68 -1.34
CA LYS A 59 -14.74 5.91 -1.71
C LYS A 59 -16.24 5.83 -1.40
N GLN A 60 -16.85 4.66 -1.58
CA GLN A 60 -18.26 4.44 -1.22
C GLN A 60 -18.49 4.54 0.29
N ARG A 61 -17.54 4.08 1.11
CA ARG A 61 -17.61 4.17 2.57
C ARG A 61 -17.21 5.53 3.11
N ASN A 62 -16.44 6.30 2.34
CA ASN A 62 -15.86 7.59 2.73
C ASN A 62 -16.26 8.70 1.75
N PRO A 63 -17.57 9.03 1.63
CA PRO A 63 -18.04 10.08 0.73
C PRO A 63 -17.43 11.45 1.07
N ASP A 64 -17.26 11.77 2.35
CA ASP A 64 -16.72 13.06 2.84
C ASP A 64 -15.22 13.22 2.60
N ALA A 65 -14.50 12.14 2.29
CA ALA A 65 -13.06 12.17 2.02
C ALA A 65 -12.74 12.22 0.52
N ALA A 66 -13.77 12.36 -0.33
CA ALA A 66 -13.66 12.50 -1.77
C ALA A 66 -13.87 13.95 -2.27
N ASP A 67 -14.22 14.89 -1.37
CA ASP A 67 -14.25 16.34 -1.61
C ASP A 67 -12.86 16.99 -1.48
#